data_AF-A0A352FT35-F1
#
_entry.id   AF-A0A352FT35-F1
#
_cell.length_a   1.000
_cell.length_b   1.000
_cell.length_c   1.000
_cell.angle_alpha   90.00
_cell.angle_beta   90.00
_cell.angle_gamma   90.00
#
_symmetry.space_group_name_H-M   'P 1'
#
loop_
_entity.id
_entity.type
_entity.pdbx_description
1 polymer ?
#
loop_
_entity_poly.entity_id
_entity_poly.type
_entity_poly.pdbx_seq_one_letter_code
_entity_poly.pdbx_strand_id
1 'polypeptide(L)'
;MPIDRFINERKNVWQRLEELLQLLDRMTLRKLHREEVRELGRIYRRTASDLAIARAESRDPRLVNYLNSLVIRAHGRIYRANGDWLPRTGRFFT
;
A
#
# COMPACT_ATOMS: atom_id res chain seq x y z
N MET A 1 -12.13 9.41 -15.46
CA MET A 1 -13.17 9.18 -14.43
C MET A 1 -13.11 10.34 -13.44
N PRO A 2 -14.22 10.87 -12.88
CA PRO A 2 -14.11 11.91 -11.85
C PRO A 2 -13.32 11.40 -10.65
N ILE A 3 -12.35 12.18 -10.17
CA ILE A 3 -11.44 11.78 -9.08
C ILE A 3 -12.19 11.39 -7.80
N ASP A 4 -13.30 12.05 -7.49
CA ASP A 4 -14.11 11.75 -6.30
C ASP A 4 -14.75 10.36 -6.36
N ARG A 5 -15.18 9.93 -7.56
CA ARG A 5 -15.72 8.59 -7.76
C ARG A 5 -14.61 7.55 -7.59
N PHE A 6 -13.42 7.82 -8.13
CA PHE A 6 -12.26 6.95 -7.97
C PHE A 6 -11.92 6.76 -6.49
N ILE A 7 -11.85 7.85 -5.72
CA ILE A 7 -11.62 7.81 -4.28
C ILE A 7 -12.70 6.98 -3.58
N ASN A 8 -13.98 7.23 -3.87
CA ASN A 8 -15.07 6.56 -3.19
C ASN A 8 -15.12 5.04 -3.45
N GLU A 9 -14.77 4.60 -4.66
CA GLU A 9 -14.68 3.19 -5.02
C GLU A 9 -13.47 2.49 -4.42
N ARG A 10 -12.37 3.21 -4.22
CA ARG A 10 -11.08 2.65 -3.81
C ARG A 10 -10.80 2.74 -2.31
N LYS A 11 -11.44 3.67 -1.59
CA LYS A 11 -11.22 3.90 -0.16
C LYS A 11 -11.30 2.63 0.70
N ASN A 12 -12.26 1.74 0.42
CA ASN A 12 -12.44 0.51 1.18
C ASN A 12 -11.24 -0.44 1.02
N VAL A 13 -10.63 -0.48 -0.17
CA VAL A 13 -9.43 -1.27 -0.45
C VAL A 13 -8.23 -0.71 0.31
N TRP A 14 -8.10 0.62 0.35
CA TRP A 14 -7.01 1.30 1.06
C TRP A 14 -7.13 1.13 2.57
N GLN A 15 -8.34 1.27 3.11
CA GLN A 15 -8.64 1.03 4.52
C GLN A 15 -8.33 -0.42 4.92
N ARG A 16 -8.71 -1.39 4.08
CA ARG A 16 -8.37 -2.80 4.32
C ARG A 16 -6.86 -3.04 4.34
N LEU A 17 -6.10 -2.38 3.48
CA LEU A 17 -4.63 -2.44 3.53
C LEU A 17 -4.10 -1.90 4.86
N GLU A 18 -4.64 -0.77 5.30
CA GLU A 18 -4.24 -0.13 6.55
C GLU A 18 -4.52 -1.03 7.77
N GLU A 19 -5.67 -1.69 7.81
CA GLU A 19 -6.01 -2.68 8.85
C GLU A 19 -4.99 -3.84 8.88
N LEU A 20 -4.69 -4.44 7.71
CA LEU A 20 -3.69 -5.51 7.62
C LEU A 20 -2.30 -5.04 8.07
N LEU A 21 -1.92 -3.80 7.74
CA LEU A 21 -0.66 -3.21 8.18
C LEU A 21 -0.63 -2.95 9.69
N GLN A 22 -1.74 -2.53 10.29
CA GLN A 22 -1.85 -2.35 11.75
C GLN A 22 -1.74 -3.68 12.50
N LEU A 23 -2.32 -4.75 11.97
CA LEU A 23 -2.12 -6.11 12.51
C LEU A 23 -0.63 -6.48 12.48
N LEU A 24 0.03 -6.23 11.34
CA LEU A 24 1.46 -6.44 11.15
C LEU A 24 2.37 -5.54 12.01
N ASP A 25 1.86 -4.45 12.57
CA ASP A 25 2.62 -3.64 13.53
C ASP A 25 2.77 -4.37 14.87
N ARG A 26 1.84 -5.28 15.21
CA ARG A 26 1.85 -6.08 16.44
C ARG A 26 2.43 -7.48 16.26
N MET A 27 2.51 -7.97 15.02
CA MET A 27 2.98 -9.34 14.73
C MET A 27 3.78 -9.44 13.43
N THR A 28 4.56 -10.51 13.29
CA THR A 28 5.31 -10.74 12.05
C THR A 28 4.42 -11.30 10.96
N LEU A 29 4.79 -11.07 9.70
CA LEU A 29 4.05 -11.56 8.52
C LEU A 29 3.88 -13.09 8.50
N ARG A 30 4.81 -13.81 9.13
CA ARG A 30 4.79 -15.27 9.33
C ARG A 30 3.65 -15.75 10.23
N LYS A 31 3.05 -14.86 11.04
CA LYS A 31 1.92 -15.15 11.92
C LYS A 31 0.56 -14.88 11.27
N LEU A 32 0.51 -14.25 10.10
CA LEU A 32 -0.75 -14.13 9.36
C LEU A 32 -1.14 -15.45 8.72
N HIS A 33 -2.44 -15.66 8.57
CA HIS A 33 -2.97 -16.75 7.79
C HIS A 33 -2.53 -16.63 6.33
N ARG A 34 -2.35 -17.77 5.66
CA ARG A 34 -1.94 -17.82 4.25
C ARG A 34 -2.84 -16.99 3.35
N GLU A 35 -4.13 -16.95 3.65
CA GLU A 35 -5.13 -16.17 2.93
C GLU A 35 -4.90 -14.67 3.09
N GLU A 36 -4.62 -14.20 4.30
CA GLU A 36 -4.33 -12.80 4.58
C GLU A 36 -3.01 -12.35 3.93
N VAL A 37 -1.99 -13.22 3.87
CA VAL A 37 -0.75 -12.93 3.15
C VAL A 37 -1.00 -12.76 1.65
N ARG A 38 -1.85 -13.61 1.05
CA ARG A 38 -2.25 -13.48 -0.35
C ARG A 38 -3.09 -12.22 -0.58
N GLU A 39 -4.01 -11.93 0.34
CA GLU A 39 -4.83 -10.72 0.33
C GLU A 39 -3.95 -9.47 0.36
N LEU A 40 -3.01 -9.40 1.32
CA LEU A 40 -2.04 -8.30 1.46
C LEU A 40 -1.29 -8.06 0.15
N GLY A 41 -0.74 -9.11 -0.47
CA GLY A 41 -0.02 -8.99 -1.74
C GLY A 41 -0.90 -8.48 -2.89
N ARG A 42 -2.17 -8.90 -2.96
CA ARG A 42 -3.14 -8.44 -3.96
C ARG A 42 -3.51 -6.97 -3.74
N ILE A 43 -3.86 -6.61 -2.51
CA ILE A 43 -4.27 -5.24 -2.15
C ILE A 43 -3.09 -4.28 -2.34
N TYR A 44 -1.88 -4.66 -1.92
CA TYR A 44 -0.66 -3.89 -2.16
C TYR A 44 -0.47 -3.50 -3.64
N ARG A 45 -0.54 -4.48 -4.56
CA ARG A 45 -0.38 -4.21 -6.00
C ARG A 45 -1.45 -3.26 -6.52
N ARG A 46 -2.70 -3.43 -6.07
CA ARG A 46 -3.81 -2.55 -6.45
C ARG A 46 -3.60 -1.12 -5.95
N THR A 47 -3.22 -0.94 -4.69
CA THR A 47 -2.92 0.38 -4.12
C THR A 47 -1.73 1.04 -4.82
N ALA A 48 -0.72 0.28 -5.25
CA ALA A 48 0.39 0.81 -6.05
C ALA A 48 -0.07 1.33 -7.43
N SER A 49 -0.99 0.62 -8.10
CA SER A 49 -1.63 1.12 -9.33
C SER A 49 -2.48 2.36 -9.07
N ASP A 50 -3.24 2.38 -7.98
CA ASP A 50 -4.06 3.53 -7.60
C ASP A 50 -3.20 4.76 -7.28
N LEU A 51 -2.02 4.59 -6.68
CA LEU A 51 -1.05 5.65 -6.47
C LEU A 51 -0.53 6.24 -7.80
N ALA A 52 -0.25 5.39 -8.79
CA ALA A 52 0.18 5.86 -10.11
C ALA A 52 -0.91 6.70 -10.79
N ILE A 53 -2.17 6.26 -10.71
CA ILE A 53 -3.33 7.02 -11.19
C ILE A 53 -3.46 8.35 -10.43
N ALA A 54 -3.40 8.32 -9.10
CA ALA A 54 -3.52 9.51 -8.27
C ALA A 54 -2.41 10.54 -8.57
N ARG A 55 -1.18 10.10 -8.85
CA ARG A 55 -0.08 10.99 -9.27
C ARG A 55 -0.32 11.64 -10.62
N ALA A 56 -0.93 10.91 -11.56
CA ALA A 56 -1.20 11.41 -12.90
C ALA A 56 -2.43 12.34 -12.96
N GLU A 57 -3.47 12.05 -12.17
CA GLU A 57 -4.79 12.66 -12.32
C GLU A 57 -5.22 13.56 -11.15
N SER A 58 -4.68 13.36 -9.94
CA SER A 58 -5.09 14.14 -8.77
C SER A 58 -4.23 15.38 -8.56
N ARG A 59 -4.88 16.51 -8.23
CA ARG A 59 -4.22 17.73 -7.75
C ARG A 59 -4.08 17.79 -6.23
N ASP A 60 -4.61 16.79 -5.51
CA ASP A 60 -4.51 16.73 -4.06
C ASP A 60 -3.23 15.98 -3.62
N PRO A 61 -2.21 16.70 -3.11
CA PRO A 61 -0.99 16.06 -2.63
C PRO A 61 -1.22 15.17 -1.40
N ARG A 62 -2.29 15.37 -0.64
CA ARG A 62 -2.61 14.55 0.54
C ARG A 62 -2.98 13.14 0.14
N LEU A 63 -3.80 12.97 -0.89
CA LEU A 63 -4.15 11.66 -1.45
C LEU A 63 -2.91 10.91 -1.93
N VAL A 64 -2.05 11.57 -2.69
CA VAL A 64 -0.81 10.96 -3.20
C VAL A 64 0.09 10.51 -2.04
N ASN A 65 0.27 11.37 -1.03
CA ASN A 65 1.10 11.05 0.14
C ASN A 65 0.51 9.91 0.98
N TYR A 66 -0.81 9.87 1.15
CA TYR A 66 -1.51 8.79 1.83
C TYR A 66 -1.26 7.44 1.14
N LEU A 67 -1.53 7.36 -0.16
CA LEU A 67 -1.33 6.12 -0.94
C LEU A 67 0.14 5.70 -0.98
N ASN A 68 1.06 6.66 -1.13
CA ASN A 68 2.50 6.40 -1.10
C ASN A 68 2.93 5.80 0.25
N SER A 69 2.39 6.32 1.36
CA SER A 69 2.71 5.81 2.69
C SER A 69 2.22 4.37 2.89
N LEU A 70 1.02 4.03 2.42
CA LEU A 70 0.50 2.66 2.44
C LEU A 70 1.37 1.71 1.61
N VAL A 71 1.76 2.11 0.40
CA VAL A 71 2.60 1.30 -0.50
C VAL A 71 3.97 1.03 0.10
N ILE A 72 4.64 2.05 0.65
CA ILE A 72 5.96 1.91 1.29
C ILE A 72 5.89 0.97 2.50
N ARG A 73 4.89 1.16 3.37
CA ARG A 73 4.71 0.28 4.55
C ARG A 73 4.47 -1.16 4.14
N ALA A 74 3.58 -1.41 3.18
CA ALA A 74 3.28 -2.75 2.68
C ALA A 74 4.49 -3.40 2.01
N HIS A 75 5.23 -2.66 1.19
CA HIS A 75 6.48 -3.14 0.59
C HIS A 75 7.48 -3.59 1.66
N GLY A 76 7.72 -2.75 2.68
CA GLY A 76 8.62 -3.09 3.79
C GLY A 76 8.21 -4.34 4.55
N ARG A 77 6.89 -4.63 4.67
CA ARG A 77 6.40 -5.86 5.31
C ARG A 77 6.58 -7.10 4.42
N ILE A 78 6.22 -7.00 3.14
CA ILE A 78 6.27 -8.11 2.18
C ILE A 78 7.72 -8.54 1.92
N TYR A 79 8.61 -7.59 1.67
CA TYR A 79 9.99 -7.91 1.25
C TYR A 79 10.94 -8.17 2.42
N ARG A 80 10.71 -7.61 3.61
CA ARG A 80 11.43 -8.02 4.84
C ARG A 80 11.21 -9.50 5.18
N ALA A 81 10.06 -10.07 4.83
CA ALA A 81 9.79 -11.50 5.04
C ALA A 81 10.57 -12.41 4.07
N ASN A 82 11.08 -11.87 2.95
CA ASN A 82 11.74 -12.63 1.88
C ASN A 82 13.28 -12.50 1.85
N GLY A 83 13.89 -11.76 2.79
CA GLY A 83 15.35 -11.74 2.97
C GLY A 83 16.12 -10.60 2.28
N ASP A 84 15.48 -9.80 1.43
CA ASP A 84 16.15 -8.67 0.77
C ASP A 84 15.98 -7.38 1.57
N TRP A 85 16.96 -7.15 2.45
CA TRP A 85 17.25 -5.84 2.99
C TRP A 85 17.97 -5.01 1.93
N LEU A 86 17.33 -3.99 1.36
CA LEU A 86 18.10 -2.85 0.85
C LEU A 86 17.74 -1.61 1.65
N PRO A 87 18.71 -1.03 2.37
CA PRO A 87 18.48 0.22 3.07
C PRO A 87 18.50 1.38 2.07
N ARG A 88 17.57 2.32 2.29
CA ARG A 88 17.59 3.72 1.83
C ARG A 88 17.68 3.98 0.32
N THR A 89 16.52 4.26 -0.28
CA THR A 89 16.33 5.48 -1.08
C THR A 89 14.90 6.01 -0.89
N GLY A 90 14.79 7.22 -0.32
CA GLY A 90 13.58 8.05 -0.40
C GLY A 90 13.40 8.63 -1.81
N ARG A 91 13.59 7.82 -2.85
CA ARG A 91 13.56 8.27 -4.24
C ARG A 91 13.36 7.06 -5.17
N PHE A 92 12.13 6.56 -5.25
CA PHE A 92 11.75 5.60 -6.29
C PHE A 92 10.88 6.23 -7.38
N PHE A 93 10.52 7.51 -7.27
CA PHE A 93 9.77 8.20 -8.32
C PHE A 93 10.12 9.69 -8.27
N THR A 94 11.06 10.11 -9.12
CA THR A 94 11.09 11.48 -9.66
C THR A 94 10.18 11.50 -10.88
#